data_AF-D4KUI4-F1
#
_entry.id   AF-D4KUI4-F1
#
_cell.length_a   1.000
_cell.length_b   1.000
_cell.length_c   1.000
_cell.angle_alpha   90.00
_cell.angle_beta   90.00
_cell.angle_gamma   90.00
#
_symmetry.space_group_name_H-M   'P 1'
#
loop_
_entity.id
_entity.type
_entity.pdbx_description
1 polymer ?
#
loop_
_entity_poly.entity_id
_entity_poly.type
_entity_poly.pdbx_seq_one_letter_code
_entity_poly.pdbx_strand_id
1 'polypeptide(L)'
;MRHHLAGTAMRPRLAVFRSNNHMYAQIIDDTVGNTLVSASTLDKDVKAELEKTNNVEAAAKLGTVIAKKALDKGISTVVFDRGGFIYAGKVKALAEAAREAGLDF
;
A
#
# COMPACT_ATOMS: atom_id res chain seq x y z
N MET A 1 13.35 2.97 11.44
CA MET A 1 12.78 2.78 12.79
C MET A 1 11.32 2.33 12.65
N ARG A 2 11.01 1.08 12.99
CA ARG A 2 9.65 0.48 12.94
C ARG A 2 9.01 0.33 14.34
N HIS A 3 9.71 0.74 15.40
CA HIS A 3 9.44 0.39 16.79
C HIS A 3 8.10 0.86 17.38
N HIS A 4 7.34 1.72 16.68
CA HIS A 4 6.05 2.26 17.17
C HIS A 4 4.84 1.90 16.30
N LEU A 5 5.02 1.12 15.22
CA LEU A 5 3.93 0.75 14.32
C LEU A 5 3.74 -0.78 14.39
N ALA A 6 2.65 -1.22 14.99
CA ALA A 6 2.24 -2.62 15.04
C ALA A 6 0.89 -2.77 14.34
N GLY A 7 0.84 -3.60 13.30
CA GLY A 7 -0.40 -4.03 12.66
C GLY A 7 -1.09 -5.07 13.54
N THR A 8 -2.35 -4.84 13.88
CA THR A 8 -3.20 -5.80 14.59
C THR A 8 -4.24 -6.38 13.64
N ALA A 9 -4.90 -7.47 14.02
CA ALA A 9 -6.02 -8.01 13.24
C ALA A 9 -7.13 -6.99 12.94
N MET A 10 -7.37 -6.02 13.84
CA MET A 10 -8.35 -4.94 13.62
C MET A 10 -7.80 -3.79 12.77
N ARG A 11 -6.50 -3.51 12.86
CA ARG A 11 -5.83 -2.43 12.10
C ARG A 11 -4.51 -2.96 11.56
N PRO A 12 -4.53 -3.73 10.45
CA PRO A 12 -3.32 -4.29 9.89
C PRO A 12 -2.45 -3.17 9.29
N ARG A 13 -1.16 -3.45 9.17
CA ARG A 13 -0.16 -2.48 8.75
C ARG A 13 -0.03 -2.45 7.22
N LEU A 14 -0.27 -1.30 6.60
CA LEU A 14 -0.02 -1.04 5.19
C LEU A 14 1.44 -0.63 5.00
N ALA A 15 2.29 -1.59 4.70
CA ALA A 15 3.71 -1.41 4.43
C ALA A 15 3.93 -0.98 2.97
N VAL A 16 4.55 0.18 2.77
CA VAL A 16 4.95 0.69 1.46
C VAL A 16 6.45 0.47 1.26
N PHE A 17 6.81 -0.18 0.16
CA PHE A 17 8.18 -0.34 -0.27
C PHE A 17 8.36 0.19 -1.70
N ARG A 18 9.32 1.09 -1.89
CA ARG A 18 9.72 1.55 -3.22
C ARG A 18 11.14 1.11 -3.52
N SER A 19 11.32 0.56 -4.71
CA SER A 19 12.61 0.29 -5.33
C SER A 19 12.92 1.37 -6.37
N ASN A 20 14.03 1.24 -7.08
CA ASN A 20 14.41 2.16 -8.14
C ASN A 20 13.41 2.16 -9.30
N ASN A 21 12.82 1.00 -9.62
CA ASN A 21 11.96 0.83 -10.79
C ASN A 21 10.52 0.40 -10.45
N HIS A 22 10.26 -0.04 -9.22
CA HIS A 22 9.01 -0.66 -8.84
C HIS A 22 8.53 -0.20 -7.46
N MET A 23 7.23 -0.33 -7.23
CA MET A 23 6.59 -0.06 -5.96
C MET A 23 5.75 -1.26 -5.52
N TYR A 24 5.74 -1.47 -4.23
CA TYR A 24 5.07 -2.57 -3.57
C TYR A 24 4.31 -2.02 -2.37
N ALA A 25 3.10 -2.51 -2.17
CA ALA A 25 2.28 -2.23 -1.02
C ALA A 25 1.76 -3.55 -0.46
N GLN A 26 1.85 -3.73 0.85
CA GLN A 26 1.42 -4.95 1.53
C GLN A 26 0.65 -4.59 2.79
N ILE A 27 -0.49 -5.21 3.01
CA ILE A 27 -1.25 -5.16 4.24
C ILE A 27 -0.91 -6.42 5.04
N ILE A 28 -0.28 -6.22 6.19
CA ILE A 28 0.29 -7.28 7.02
C ILE A 28 -0.38 -7.24 8.38
N ASP A 29 -0.80 -8.39 8.88
CA ASP A 29 -1.14 -8.56 10.29
C ASP A 29 0.12 -9.00 11.04
N ASP A 30 0.69 -8.12 11.85
CA ASP A 30 1.93 -8.40 12.58
C ASP A 30 1.68 -9.34 13.78
N THR A 31 0.43 -9.58 14.19
CA THR A 31 0.12 -10.53 15.28
C THR A 31 0.29 -11.97 14.85
N VAL A 32 -0.09 -12.29 13.62
CA VAL A 32 0.05 -13.61 13.01
C VAL A 32 1.29 -13.68 12.11
N GLY A 33 1.84 -12.53 11.71
CA GLY A 33 2.94 -12.44 10.73
C GLY A 33 2.49 -12.78 9.31
N ASN A 34 1.21 -12.57 8.99
CA ASN A 34 0.63 -12.97 7.71
C ASN A 34 0.29 -11.76 6.84
N THR A 35 0.59 -11.87 5.55
CA THR A 35 0.23 -10.84 4.56
C THR A 35 -1.20 -11.08 4.09
N LEU A 36 -2.11 -10.19 4.50
CA LEU A 36 -3.51 -10.25 4.12
C LEU A 36 -3.71 -9.84 2.67
N VAL A 37 -3.07 -8.76 2.24
CA VAL A 37 -3.20 -8.25 0.87
C VAL A 37 -1.85 -7.77 0.38
N SER A 38 -1.54 -8.03 -0.89
CA SER A 38 -0.37 -7.47 -1.55
C SER A 38 -0.74 -6.92 -2.93
N ALA A 39 -0.12 -5.81 -3.29
CA ALA A 39 -0.18 -5.25 -4.63
C ALA A 39 1.21 -4.75 -5.03
N SER A 40 1.55 -4.92 -6.30
CA SER A 40 2.81 -4.43 -6.85
C SER A 40 2.62 -3.82 -8.23
N THR A 41 3.55 -2.94 -8.64
CA THR A 41 3.58 -2.46 -10.03
C THR A 41 4.06 -3.52 -11.04
N LEU A 42 4.42 -4.72 -10.56
CA LEU A 42 4.72 -5.87 -11.41
C LEU A 42 3.49 -6.73 -11.72
N ASP A 43 2.39 -6.57 -10.97
CA ASP A 43 1.15 -7.29 -11.22
C ASP A 43 0.65 -6.97 -12.63
N LYS A 44 0.21 -7.99 -13.37
CA LYS A 44 -0.24 -7.84 -14.76
C LYS A 44 -1.35 -6.80 -14.90
N ASP A 45 -2.26 -6.74 -13.93
CA ASP A 45 -3.38 -5.80 -13.89
C ASP A 45 -2.91 -4.35 -13.75
N VAL A 46 -1.80 -4.13 -13.05
CA VAL A 46 -1.22 -2.80 -12.80
C VAL A 46 -0.27 -2.42 -13.93
N LYS A 47 0.51 -3.38 -14.43
CA LYS A 47 1.48 -3.20 -15.51
C LYS A 47 0.81 -2.99 -16.88
N ALA A 48 -0.35 -3.60 -17.12
CA ALA A 48 -1.09 -3.42 -18.38
C ALA A 48 -1.62 -1.98 -18.56
N GLU A 49 -1.95 -1.29 -17.46
CA GLU A 49 -2.43 0.10 -17.49
C GLU A 49 -1.32 1.16 -17.34
N LEU A 50 -0.06 0.76 -17.11
CA LEU A 50 1.02 1.69 -16.79
C LEU A 50 2.20 1.56 -17.74
N GLU A 51 2.47 2.60 -18.53
CA GLU A 51 3.69 2.70 -19.35
C GLU A 51 4.97 2.81 -18.49
N LYS A 52 4.85 3.39 -17.28
CA LYS A 52 5.98 3.59 -16.35
C LYS A 52 5.60 3.15 -14.94
N THR A 53 6.32 2.15 -14.42
CA THR A 53 6.08 1.53 -13.11
C THR A 53 6.62 2.33 -11.91
N ASN A 54 7.21 3.51 -12.15
CA ASN A 54 7.92 4.31 -11.14
C ASN A 54 7.51 5.79 -11.09
N ASN A 55 6.29 6.11 -11.52
CA ASN A 55 5.74 7.46 -11.52
C ASN A 55 4.70 7.67 -10.40
N VAL A 56 4.31 8.93 -10.18
CA VAL A 56 3.28 9.30 -9.22
C VAL A 56 1.93 8.67 -9.57
N GLU A 57 1.60 8.59 -10.86
CA GLU A 57 0.39 7.90 -11.36
C GLU A 57 0.39 6.41 -11.02
N ALA A 58 1.53 5.73 -11.20
CA ALA A 58 1.69 4.33 -10.82
C ALA A 58 1.48 4.12 -9.32
N ALA A 59 1.99 5.05 -8.50
CA ALA A 59 1.80 5.03 -7.06
C ALA A 59 0.32 5.21 -6.66
N ALA A 60 -0.37 6.16 -7.30
CA ALA A 60 -1.79 6.40 -7.08
C ALA A 60 -2.63 5.17 -7.47
N LYS A 61 -2.42 4.63 -8.68
CA LYS A 61 -3.08 3.39 -9.15
C LYS A 61 -2.83 2.23 -8.20
N LEU A 62 -1.60 2.04 -7.74
CA LEU A 62 -1.25 1.02 -6.76
C LEU A 62 -2.01 1.20 -5.45
N GLY A 63 -2.13 2.43 -4.95
CA GLY A 63 -2.90 2.79 -3.76
C GLY A 63 -4.39 2.44 -3.89
N THR A 64 -5.00 2.77 -5.02
CA THR A 64 -6.40 2.42 -5.30
C THR A 64 -6.61 0.90 -5.39
N VAL A 65 -5.70 0.18 -6.06
CA VAL A 65 -5.81 -1.28 -6.22
C VAL A 65 -5.68 -1.99 -4.88
N ILE A 66 -4.73 -1.58 -4.03
CA ILE A 66 -4.58 -2.22 -2.72
C ILE A 66 -5.76 -1.91 -1.79
N ALA A 67 -6.30 -0.69 -1.85
CA ALA A 67 -7.48 -0.32 -1.08
C ALA A 67 -8.71 -1.14 -1.47
N LYS A 68 -8.99 -1.31 -2.76
CA LYS A 68 -10.08 -2.17 -3.23
C LYS A 68 -9.91 -3.61 -2.74
N LYS A 69 -8.71 -4.19 -2.90
CA LYS A 69 -8.42 -5.54 -2.41
C LYS A 69 -8.54 -5.66 -0.89
N ALA A 70 -8.25 -4.59 -0.14
CA ALA A 70 -8.42 -4.55 1.31
C ALA A 70 -9.90 -4.56 1.70
N LEU A 71 -10.70 -3.69 1.05
CA LEU A 71 -12.14 -3.61 1.27
C LEU A 71 -12.86 -4.90 0.88
N ASP A 72 -12.44 -5.56 -0.20
CA ASP A 72 -12.97 -6.88 -0.60
C ASP A 72 -12.73 -7.95 0.48
N LYS A 73 -11.66 -7.80 1.28
CA LYS A 73 -11.38 -8.65 2.45
C LYS A 73 -11.99 -8.14 3.75
N GLY A 74 -12.80 -7.08 3.70
CA GLY A 74 -13.43 -6.47 4.88
C GLY A 74 -12.47 -5.62 5.73
N ILE A 75 -11.32 -5.22 5.19
CA ILE A 75 -10.32 -4.40 5.89
C ILE A 75 -10.55 -2.93 5.49
N SER A 76 -11.17 -2.16 6.38
CA SER A 76 -11.38 -0.72 6.19
C SER A 76 -10.32 0.14 6.86
N THR A 77 -9.88 -0.25 8.06
CA THR A 77 -8.92 0.52 8.86
C THR A 77 -7.54 -0.11 8.81
N VAL A 78 -6.52 0.68 8.47
CA VAL A 78 -5.12 0.22 8.44
C VAL A 78 -4.21 1.19 9.16
N VAL A 79 -2.96 0.78 9.37
CA VAL A 79 -1.89 1.67 9.87
C VAL A 79 -0.90 1.90 8.74
N PHE A 80 -0.73 3.14 8.32
CA PHE A 80 0.19 3.46 7.22
C PHE A 80 1.65 3.42 7.65
N ASP A 81 2.41 2.47 7.10
CA ASP A 81 3.85 2.35 7.26
C ASP A 81 4.56 2.80 5.99
N ARG A 82 5.12 4.00 6.06
CA ARG A 82 5.93 4.62 5.00
C ARG A 82 7.26 3.93 4.71
N GLY A 83 7.60 2.82 5.39
CA GLY A 83 8.77 1.99 5.07
C GLY A 83 10.12 2.68 5.27
N GLY A 84 10.16 3.77 6.03
CA GLY A 84 11.36 4.62 6.20
C GLY A 84 11.58 5.64 5.08
N PHE A 85 10.68 5.74 4.10
CA PHE A 85 10.73 6.76 3.06
C PHE A 85 10.11 8.08 3.54
N ILE A 86 10.56 9.19 2.97
CA ILE A 86 9.97 10.52 3.20
C ILE A 86 8.56 10.52 2.63
N TYR A 87 7.60 11.03 3.42
CA TYR A 87 6.22 11.21 2.98
C TYR A 87 6.12 12.36 1.97
N ALA A 88 6.48 12.05 0.72
CA ALA A 88 6.52 13.00 -0.38
C ALA A 88 6.38 12.27 -1.73
N GLY A 89 5.92 13.01 -2.74
CA GLY A 89 5.78 12.52 -4.11
C GLY A 89 5.00 11.20 -4.17
N LYS A 90 5.67 10.14 -4.60
CA LYS A 90 5.09 8.80 -4.79
C LYS A 90 4.46 8.20 -3.52
N VAL A 91 5.11 8.34 -2.36
CA VAL A 91 4.59 7.77 -1.10
C VAL A 91 3.32 8.50 -0.68
N LYS A 92 3.30 9.83 -0.86
CA LYS A 92 2.12 10.66 -0.60
C LYS A 92 0.97 10.31 -1.56
N ALA A 93 1.25 10.20 -2.86
CA ALA A 93 0.23 9.87 -3.85
C ALA A 93 -0.40 8.48 -3.63
N LEU A 94 0.39 7.50 -3.22
CA LEU A 94 -0.13 6.18 -2.84
C LEU A 94 -1.07 6.29 -1.64
N ALA A 95 -0.66 7.04 -0.62
CA ALA A 95 -1.47 7.24 0.58
C ALA A 95 -2.79 7.97 0.27
N GLU A 96 -2.74 9.05 -0.52
CA GLU A 96 -3.94 9.80 -0.92
C GLU A 96 -4.90 8.91 -1.73
N ALA A 97 -4.38 8.17 -2.73
CA ALA A 97 -5.22 7.28 -3.53
C ALA A 97 -5.80 6.11 -2.75
N ALA A 98 -5.09 5.61 -1.73
CA ALA A 98 -5.62 4.58 -0.85
C ALA A 98 -6.74 5.14 0.06
N ARG A 99 -6.59 6.38 0.57
CA ARG A 99 -7.64 7.07 1.33
C ARG A 99 -8.89 7.35 0.51
N GLU A 100 -8.72 7.87 -0.71
CA GLU A 100 -9.84 8.13 -1.62
C GLU A 100 -10.60 6.84 -2.00
N ALA A 101 -9.90 5.72 -2.07
CA ALA A 101 -10.50 4.42 -2.33
C ALA A 101 -11.20 3.80 -1.11
N GLY A 102 -11.20 4.47 0.05
CA GLY A 102 -11.98 4.08 1.23
C GLY A 102 -11.21 3.41 2.36
N LEU A 103 -9.87 3.35 2.29
CA LEU A 103 -9.06 2.93 3.44
C LEU A 103 -8.89 4.08 4.44
N ASP A 104 -9.06 3.78 5.72
CA ASP A 104 -8.95 4.75 6.81
C ASP A 104 -7.63 4.57 7.58
N PHE A 105 -6.76 5.60 7.52
CA PHE A 105 -5.43 5.65 8.15
C PHE A 105 -4.80 7.05 8.19
#